data_AF-A0A816MPT9-F1
#
_entry.id   AF-A0A816MPT9-F1
#
_cell.length_a   1.000
_cell.length_b   1.000
_cell.length_c   1.000
_cell.angle_alpha   90.00
_cell.angle_beta   90.00
_cell.angle_gamma   90.00
#
_symmetry.space_group_name_H-M   'P 1'
#
loop_
_entity.id
_entity.type
_entity.pdbx_description
1 polymer ?
#
loop_
_entity_poly.entity_id
_entity_poly.type
_entity_poly.pdbx_seq_one_letter_code
_entity_poly.pdbx_strand_id
1 'polypeptide(L)'
;MSFITICVSKKKKKKKSFITTNWPLIGMLPGLLMVLHRIYDFTVELLENSNLTFQFKGPLLSGMDMLVTVDPANIHYMLSSNFLNYNKGPEFKEIFDVFKDVIFNVDAELWYNSRKAAEGILRHQGFARLSVSATRSKLKNGLVPVFDHFAKEGMVLNFQDVFRRFTFDTSMVLITGSDPTSLSIDMPENEVDKAL
;
A
#
# COMPACT_ATOMS: atom_id res chain seq x y z
N MET A 1 18.32 23.17 52.06
CA MET A 1 17.02 23.63 51.53
C MET A 1 17.12 23.60 50.01
N SER A 2 16.78 22.45 49.41
CA SER A 2 15.51 22.21 48.68
C SER A 2 15.80 22.22 47.18
N PHE A 3 16.25 21.07 46.67
CA PHE A 3 16.31 20.82 45.22
C PHE A 3 14.88 20.63 44.72
N ILE A 4 14.40 21.56 43.91
CA ILE A 4 13.13 21.43 43.20
C ILE A 4 13.37 20.50 42.01
N THR A 5 13.02 19.22 42.17
CA THR A 5 12.91 18.31 41.04
C THR A 5 11.68 18.70 40.23
N ILE A 6 11.88 19.34 39.08
CA ILE A 6 10.82 19.57 38.11
C ILE A 6 10.43 18.19 37.54
N CYS A 7 9.37 17.60 38.08
CA CYS A 7 8.70 16.47 37.47
C CYS A 7 8.07 16.91 36.15
N VAL A 8 8.73 16.62 35.03
CA VAL A 8 8.12 16.71 33.70
C VAL A 8 7.05 15.61 33.62
N SER A 9 5.82 15.99 33.95
CA SER A 9 4.64 15.13 33.82
C SER A 9 4.49 14.65 32.38
N LYS A 10 4.65 13.33 32.16
CA LYS A 10 4.42 12.66 30.88
C LYS A 10 2.94 12.81 30.48
N LYS A 11 2.58 13.91 29.80
CA LYS A 11 1.25 14.13 29.17
C LYS A 11 0.90 13.13 28.05
N LYS A 12 1.75 12.14 27.76
CA LYS A 12 1.50 11.10 26.72
C LYS A 12 0.38 10.11 27.10
N LYS A 13 0.12 9.84 28.39
CA LYS A 13 -0.85 8.81 28.80
C LYS A 13 -2.31 9.16 28.46
N LYS A 14 -2.73 10.42 28.60
CA LYS A 14 -4.13 10.84 28.37
C LYS A 14 -4.54 10.82 26.89
N LYS A 15 -3.64 11.19 25.97
CA LYS A 15 -3.93 11.15 24.52
C LYS A 15 -4.06 9.71 24.01
N LYS A 16 -3.19 8.80 24.46
CA LYS A 16 -3.25 7.38 24.05
C LYS A 16 -4.57 6.73 24.48
N SER A 17 -5.04 6.98 25.70
CA SER A 17 -6.29 6.36 26.17
C SER A 17 -7.50 6.79 25.35
N PHE A 18 -7.59 8.06 24.96
CA PHE A 18 -8.69 8.56 24.13
C PHE A 18 -8.71 7.92 22.73
N ILE A 19 -7.54 7.81 22.10
CA ILE A 19 -7.43 7.24 20.74
C ILE A 19 -7.82 5.76 20.74
N THR A 20 -7.52 5.03 21.82
CA THR A 20 -7.90 3.62 21.97
C THR A 20 -9.21 3.42 22.76
N THR A 21 -9.99 4.47 23.01
CA THR A 21 -11.25 4.36 23.76
C THR A 21 -12.30 3.67 22.92
N ASN A 22 -12.90 2.61 23.47
CA ASN A 22 -14.04 1.92 22.88
C ASN A 22 -15.36 2.54 23.40
N TRP A 23 -16.03 3.32 22.57
CA TRP A 23 -17.30 3.96 22.91
C TRP A 23 -18.49 3.03 22.60
N PRO A 24 -19.58 3.04 23.40
CA PRO A 24 -20.68 2.07 23.26
C PRO A 24 -21.35 2.00 21.88
N LEU A 25 -21.45 3.11 21.15
CA LEU A 25 -22.15 3.18 19.86
C LEU A 25 -21.20 3.26 18.65
N ILE A 26 -20.13 4.03 18.79
CA ILE A 26 -19.22 4.37 17.68
C ILE A 26 -17.87 3.63 17.76
N GLY A 27 -17.73 2.75 18.75
CA GLY A 27 -16.51 1.98 18.96
C GLY A 27 -15.29 2.87 19.13
N MET A 28 -14.21 2.47 18.46
CA MET A 28 -12.92 3.15 18.44
C MET A 28 -12.76 4.09 17.23
N LEU A 29 -13.80 4.23 16.41
CA LEU A 29 -13.76 4.99 15.16
C LEU A 29 -13.34 6.46 15.34
N PRO A 30 -13.81 7.22 16.35
CA PRO A 30 -13.39 8.61 16.52
C PRO A 30 -11.88 8.76 16.75
N GLY A 31 -11.29 7.83 17.51
CA GLY A 31 -9.86 7.80 17.77
C GLY A 31 -9.08 7.56 16.47
N LEU A 32 -9.54 6.60 15.66
CA LEU A 32 -8.96 6.30 14.35
C LEU A 32 -8.99 7.51 13.41
N LEU A 33 -10.14 8.19 13.28
CA LEU A 33 -10.30 9.38 12.43
C LEU A 33 -9.31 10.49 12.80
N MET A 34 -9.04 10.70 14.10
CA MET A 34 -8.08 11.70 14.55
C MET A 34 -6.62 11.37 14.19
N VAL A 35 -6.28 10.09 14.01
CA VAL A 35 -4.91 9.65 13.74
C VAL A 35 -4.67 9.23 12.30
N LEU A 36 -5.66 9.31 11.41
CA LEU A 36 -5.53 8.91 9.99
C LEU A 36 -4.33 9.55 9.29
N HIS A 37 -4.09 10.84 9.52
CA HIS A 37 -2.95 11.58 8.94
C HIS A 37 -1.56 11.05 9.38
N ARG A 38 -1.50 10.26 10.45
CA ARG A 38 -0.30 9.61 11.01
C ARG A 38 -0.55 8.14 11.30
N ILE A 39 -1.37 7.48 10.48
CA ILE A 39 -1.84 6.12 10.74
C ILE A 39 -0.68 5.11 10.86
N TYR A 40 0.37 5.26 10.07
CA TYR A 40 1.55 4.40 10.12
C TYR A 40 2.30 4.51 11.45
N ASP A 41 2.69 5.73 11.85
CA ASP A 41 3.35 5.98 13.14
C ASP A 41 2.49 5.46 14.30
N PHE A 42 1.19 5.75 14.25
CA PHE A 42 0.26 5.36 15.28
C PHE A 42 0.13 3.84 15.37
N THR A 43 0.07 3.13 14.24
CA THR A 43 -0.03 1.66 14.20
C THR A 43 1.22 1.01 14.79
N VAL A 44 2.42 1.52 14.47
CA VAL A 44 3.67 1.05 15.08
C VAL A 44 3.64 1.25 16.59
N GLU A 45 3.35 2.47 17.05
CA GLU A 45 3.24 2.76 18.49
C GLU A 45 2.19 1.88 19.17
N LEU A 46 1.05 1.63 18.53
CA LEU A 46 -0.04 0.83 19.07
C LEU A 46 0.40 -0.61 19.26
N LEU A 47 0.98 -1.23 18.24
CA LEU A 47 1.37 -2.63 18.24
C LEU A 47 2.54 -2.91 19.20
N GLU A 48 3.51 -2.00 19.30
CA GLU A 48 4.57 -2.07 20.32
C GLU A 48 4.02 -2.13 21.75
N ASN A 49 2.89 -1.45 22.00
CA ASN A 49 2.22 -1.42 23.30
C ASN A 49 1.15 -2.52 23.46
N SER A 50 0.91 -3.34 22.43
CA SER A 50 -0.19 -4.32 22.37
C SER A 50 0.32 -5.75 22.12
N ASN A 51 1.53 -6.10 22.57
CA ASN A 51 2.15 -7.41 22.29
C ASN A 51 2.04 -7.81 20.80
N LEU A 52 2.25 -6.86 19.89
CA LEU A 52 2.22 -7.05 18.43
C LEU A 52 0.84 -7.39 17.83
N THR A 53 -0.25 -7.42 18.62
CA THR A 53 -1.60 -7.71 18.13
C THR A 53 -2.63 -6.80 18.80
N PHE A 54 -3.45 -6.12 18.00
CA PHE A 54 -4.45 -5.18 18.47
C PHE A 54 -5.81 -5.43 17.84
N GLN A 55 -6.87 -5.45 18.64
CA GLN A 55 -8.25 -5.53 18.16
C GLN A 55 -8.89 -4.15 18.13
N PHE A 56 -9.20 -3.67 16.93
CA PHE A 56 -10.01 -2.50 16.71
C PHE A 56 -11.49 -2.88 16.76
N LYS A 57 -12.28 -2.10 17.51
CA LYS A 57 -13.74 -2.23 17.60
C LYS A 57 -14.42 -1.14 16.81
N GLY A 58 -15.20 -1.52 15.81
CA GLY A 58 -15.98 -0.61 14.99
C GLY A 58 -17.24 -0.10 15.70
N PRO A 59 -18.01 0.79 15.05
CA PRO A 59 -19.36 1.12 15.49
C PRO A 59 -20.24 -0.13 15.66
N LEU A 60 -21.21 -0.03 16.57
CA LEU A 60 -22.14 -1.12 16.85
C LEU A 60 -22.89 -1.52 15.57
N LEU A 61 -22.95 -2.83 15.29
CA LEU A 61 -23.59 -3.43 14.10
C LEU A 61 -22.99 -3.04 12.74
N SER A 62 -21.81 -2.41 12.67
CA SER A 62 -21.21 -2.05 11.38
C SER A 62 -20.38 -3.16 10.73
N GLY A 63 -20.06 -4.24 11.46
CA GLY A 63 -19.14 -5.27 10.97
C GLY A 63 -17.67 -4.81 10.86
N MET A 64 -17.34 -3.59 11.28
CA MET A 64 -15.99 -3.00 11.12
C MET A 64 -14.99 -3.39 12.22
N ASP A 65 -15.18 -4.54 12.87
CA ASP A 65 -14.21 -5.06 13.82
C ASP A 65 -12.99 -5.59 13.06
N MET A 66 -11.80 -5.15 13.45
CA MET A 66 -10.56 -5.50 12.77
C MET A 66 -9.53 -6.04 13.76
N LEU A 67 -8.81 -7.08 13.36
CA LEU A 67 -7.64 -7.57 14.07
C LEU A 67 -6.39 -7.15 13.31
N VAL A 68 -5.55 -6.33 13.94
CA VAL A 68 -4.29 -5.85 13.38
C VAL A 68 -3.16 -6.60 14.08
N THR A 69 -2.29 -7.27 13.33
CA THR A 69 -1.19 -8.06 13.89
C THR A 69 0.10 -7.87 13.11
N VAL A 70 1.21 -7.76 13.81
CA VAL A 70 2.57 -7.88 13.29
C VAL A 70 3.33 -9.06 13.91
N ASP A 71 2.63 -9.91 14.66
CA ASP A 71 3.19 -11.17 15.16
C ASP A 71 3.48 -12.12 13.97
N PRO A 72 4.74 -12.57 13.80
CA PRO A 72 5.11 -13.45 12.69
C PRO A 72 4.36 -14.79 12.65
N ALA A 73 3.98 -15.35 13.80
CA ALA A 73 3.23 -16.60 13.86
C ALA A 73 1.79 -16.40 13.37
N ASN A 74 1.15 -15.29 13.76
CA ASN A 74 -0.17 -14.92 13.25
C ASN A 74 -0.13 -14.65 11.75
N ILE A 75 0.88 -13.91 11.27
CA ILE A 75 1.07 -13.62 9.83
C ILE A 75 1.26 -14.93 9.05
N HIS A 76 2.11 -15.83 9.52
CA HIS A 76 2.33 -17.12 8.86
C HIS A 76 1.06 -17.98 8.84
N TYR A 77 0.31 -17.99 9.95
CA TYR A 77 -0.96 -18.70 10.00
C TYR A 77 -1.96 -18.14 8.98
N MET A 78 -2.15 -16.83 8.96
CA MET A 78 -3.11 -16.15 8.08
C MET A 78 -2.71 -16.21 6.60
N LEU A 79 -1.45 -15.94 6.29
CA LEU A 79 -0.98 -15.75 4.91
C LEU A 79 -0.33 -17.00 4.31
N SER A 80 -0.24 -18.11 5.06
CA SER A 80 0.37 -19.35 4.57
C SER A 80 -0.41 -20.59 4.98
N SER A 81 -0.41 -20.96 6.26
CA SER A 81 -0.94 -22.26 6.70
C SER A 81 -2.46 -22.37 6.64
N ASN A 82 -3.18 -21.26 6.81
CA ASN A 82 -4.65 -21.23 6.87
C ASN A 82 -5.26 -20.20 5.90
N PHE A 83 -4.55 -19.90 4.81
CA PHE A 83 -4.88 -18.81 3.88
C PHE A 83 -6.32 -18.83 3.35
N LEU A 84 -6.87 -20.01 3.02
CA LEU A 84 -8.22 -20.14 2.46
C LEU A 84 -9.34 -19.66 3.39
N ASN A 85 -9.07 -19.53 4.70
CA ASN A 85 -10.03 -19.03 5.68
C ASN A 85 -9.94 -17.51 5.89
N TYR A 86 -8.98 -16.83 5.25
CA TYR A 86 -8.79 -15.37 5.34
C TYR A 86 -9.03 -14.72 3.98
N ASN A 87 -10.27 -14.79 3.51
CA ASN A 87 -10.70 -14.16 2.27
C ASN A 87 -10.88 -12.65 2.44
N LYS A 88 -10.73 -11.89 1.35
CA LYS A 88 -10.88 -10.43 1.38
C LYS A 88 -12.34 -10.01 1.54
N GLY A 89 -13.26 -10.82 0.99
CA GLY A 89 -14.70 -10.63 1.16
C GLY A 89 -15.33 -9.67 0.16
N PRO A 90 -16.68 -9.57 0.16
CA PRO A 90 -17.43 -8.80 -0.82
C PRO A 90 -17.18 -7.29 -0.73
N GLU A 91 -16.92 -6.75 0.46
CA GLU A 91 -16.64 -5.32 0.66
C GLU A 91 -15.34 -4.92 -0.04
N PHE A 92 -14.32 -5.78 0.02
CA PHE A 92 -13.08 -5.56 -0.74
C PHE A 92 -13.35 -5.61 -2.24
N LYS A 93 -14.19 -6.55 -2.69
CA LYS A 93 -14.55 -6.68 -4.10
C LYS A 93 -15.24 -5.44 -4.65
N GLU A 94 -16.13 -4.84 -3.87
CA GLU A 94 -16.85 -3.62 -4.22
C GLU A 94 -15.92 -2.41 -4.33
N ILE A 95 -15.00 -2.23 -3.37
CA ILE A 95 -14.02 -1.13 -3.39
C ILE A 95 -13.09 -1.23 -4.61
N PHE A 96 -12.72 -2.45 -5.01
CA PHE A 96 -11.76 -2.71 -6.08
C PHE A 96 -12.40 -3.26 -7.36
N ASP A 97 -13.70 -2.97 -7.60
CA ASP A 97 -14.44 -3.48 -8.76
C ASP A 97 -13.83 -3.09 -10.11
N VAL A 98 -13.07 -1.98 -10.16
CA VAL A 98 -12.29 -1.57 -11.34
C VAL A 98 -11.35 -2.68 -11.83
N PHE A 99 -10.84 -3.52 -10.92
CA PHE A 99 -9.96 -4.64 -11.23
C PHE A 99 -10.72 -5.94 -11.53
N LYS A 100 -12.06 -5.94 -11.50
CA LYS A 100 -12.94 -7.08 -11.82
C LYS A 100 -12.46 -8.39 -11.20
N ASP A 101 -12.13 -9.40 -12.00
CA ASP A 101 -11.66 -10.71 -11.54
C ASP A 101 -10.14 -10.89 -11.72
N VAL A 102 -9.37 -9.80 -11.71
CA VAL A 102 -7.91 -9.86 -11.65
C VAL A 102 -7.48 -10.50 -10.31
N ILE A 103 -6.30 -11.12 -10.28
CA ILE A 103 -5.73 -11.80 -9.11
C ILE A 103 -5.85 -11.02 -7.78
N PHE A 104 -5.86 -9.69 -7.81
CA PHE A 104 -6.02 -8.87 -6.61
C PHE A 104 -7.43 -8.87 -6.03
N ASN A 105 -8.45 -9.16 -6.83
CA ASN A 105 -9.86 -8.98 -6.48
C ASN A 105 -10.67 -10.30 -6.40
N VAL A 106 -10.00 -11.44 -6.61
CA VAL A 106 -10.56 -12.78 -6.42
C VAL A 106 -10.06 -13.42 -5.12
N ASP A 107 -10.83 -14.37 -4.60
CA ASP A 107 -10.57 -15.12 -3.37
C ASP A 107 -10.46 -16.64 -3.62
N ALA A 108 -10.02 -17.39 -2.60
CA ALA A 108 -9.98 -18.85 -2.55
C ALA A 108 -9.35 -19.53 -3.79
N GLU A 109 -10.08 -20.46 -4.42
CA GLU A 109 -9.60 -21.29 -5.53
C GLU A 109 -9.25 -20.45 -6.77
N LEU A 110 -10.06 -19.44 -7.08
CA LEU A 110 -9.78 -18.54 -8.21
C LEU A 110 -8.47 -17.79 -7.99
N TRP A 111 -8.26 -17.25 -6.78
CA TRP A 111 -6.99 -16.61 -6.42
C TRP A 111 -5.81 -17.58 -6.54
N TYR A 112 -5.95 -18.80 -6.02
CA TYR A 112 -4.91 -19.82 -6.08
C TYR A 112 -4.53 -20.17 -7.53
N ASN A 113 -5.53 -20.36 -8.39
CA ASN A 113 -5.33 -20.65 -9.81
C ASN A 113 -4.66 -19.48 -10.53
N SER A 114 -5.12 -18.25 -10.32
CA SER A 114 -4.50 -17.04 -10.87
C SER A 114 -3.06 -16.89 -10.40
N ARG A 115 -2.79 -17.13 -9.10
CA ARG A 115 -1.44 -17.05 -8.54
C ARG A 115 -0.51 -18.10 -9.13
N LYS A 116 -0.95 -19.34 -9.26
CA LYS A 116 -0.15 -20.43 -9.86
C LYS A 116 0.19 -20.12 -11.33
N ALA A 117 -0.76 -19.57 -12.08
CA ALA A 117 -0.52 -19.13 -13.46
C ALA A 117 0.50 -17.98 -13.51
N ALA A 118 0.33 -16.95 -12.68
CA ALA A 118 1.25 -15.82 -12.59
C ALA A 118 2.66 -16.26 -12.19
N GLU A 119 2.80 -17.14 -11.20
CA GLU A 119 4.10 -17.70 -10.80
C GLU A 119 4.78 -18.46 -11.95
N GLY A 120 4.02 -19.20 -12.76
CA GLY A 120 4.53 -19.86 -13.96
C GLY A 120 5.09 -18.87 -14.97
N ILE A 121 4.36 -17.77 -15.24
CA ILE A 121 4.80 -16.69 -16.14
C ILE A 121 6.06 -16.02 -15.59
N LEU A 122 6.06 -15.63 -14.32
CA LEU A 122 7.17 -14.90 -13.70
C LEU A 122 8.47 -15.72 -13.64
N ARG A 123 8.37 -17.05 -13.48
CA ARG A 123 9.53 -17.96 -13.48
C ARG A 123 10.08 -18.24 -14.89
N HIS A 124 9.32 -17.93 -15.93
CA HIS A 124 9.74 -18.19 -17.30
C HIS A 124 10.86 -17.23 -17.72
N GLN A 125 11.96 -17.76 -18.29
CA GLN A 125 13.09 -16.93 -18.71
C GLN A 125 12.71 -15.84 -19.73
N GLY A 126 11.69 -16.09 -20.56
CA GLY A 126 11.17 -15.09 -21.49
C GLY A 126 10.61 -13.85 -20.79
N PHE A 127 9.98 -14.01 -19.62
CA PHE A 127 9.48 -12.89 -18.83
C PHE A 127 10.62 -12.04 -18.26
N ALA A 128 11.68 -12.68 -17.73
CA ALA A 128 12.86 -11.96 -17.26
C ALA A 128 13.55 -11.17 -18.39
N ARG A 129 13.69 -11.77 -19.58
CA ARG A 129 14.25 -11.09 -20.76
C ARG A 129 13.38 -9.92 -21.21
N LEU A 130 12.06 -10.09 -21.24
CA LEU A 130 11.12 -9.02 -21.56
C LEU A 130 11.22 -7.87 -20.54
N SER A 131 11.27 -8.19 -19.25
CA SER A 131 11.43 -7.21 -18.16
C SER A 131 12.69 -6.36 -18.32
N VAL A 132 13.84 -7.00 -18.56
CA VAL A 132 15.11 -6.30 -18.81
C VAL A 132 15.05 -5.45 -20.08
N SER A 133 14.46 -5.99 -21.15
CA SER A 133 14.32 -5.28 -22.42
C SER A 133 13.44 -4.05 -22.30
N ALA A 134 12.25 -4.18 -21.70
CA ALA A 134 11.31 -3.10 -21.46
C ALA A 134 11.94 -1.99 -20.60
N THR A 135 12.59 -2.38 -19.50
CA THR A 135 13.28 -1.44 -18.60
C THR A 135 14.41 -0.71 -19.32
N ARG A 136 15.27 -1.42 -20.06
CA ARG A 136 16.38 -0.83 -20.81
C ARG A 136 15.89 0.11 -21.90
N SER A 137 14.84 -0.26 -22.62
CA SER A 137 14.21 0.58 -23.64
C SER A 137 13.68 1.88 -23.03
N LYS A 138 12.90 1.78 -21.94
CA LYS A 138 12.32 2.94 -21.26
C LYS A 138 13.38 3.84 -20.65
N LEU A 139 14.47 3.27 -20.13
CA LEU A 139 15.60 4.04 -19.62
C LEU A 139 16.26 4.85 -20.74
N LYS A 140 16.58 4.21 -21.87
CA LYS A 140 17.28 4.85 -22.99
C LYS A 140 16.41 5.90 -23.69
N ASN A 141 15.13 5.60 -23.89
CA ASN A 141 14.27 6.38 -24.77
C ASN A 141 13.31 7.33 -24.02
N GLY A 142 13.15 7.17 -22.71
CA GLY A 142 12.31 8.04 -21.88
C GLY A 142 13.11 8.72 -20.77
N LEU A 143 13.66 7.95 -19.83
CA LEU A 143 14.25 8.50 -18.61
C LEU A 143 15.48 9.38 -18.87
N VAL A 144 16.46 8.87 -19.63
CA VAL A 144 17.69 9.62 -19.93
C VAL A 144 17.39 10.91 -20.71
N PRO A 145 16.57 10.89 -21.80
CA PRO A 145 16.19 12.11 -22.50
C PRO A 145 15.49 13.16 -21.61
N VAL A 146 14.59 12.73 -20.73
CA VAL A 146 13.90 13.64 -19.79
C VAL A 146 14.91 14.28 -18.83
N PHE A 147 15.80 13.48 -18.23
CA PHE A 147 16.83 14.02 -17.34
C PHE A 147 17.79 14.98 -18.06
N ASP A 148 18.25 14.63 -19.27
CA ASP A 148 19.13 15.48 -20.06
C ASP A 148 18.47 16.81 -20.43
N HIS A 149 17.19 16.80 -20.80
CA HIS A 149 16.45 18.02 -21.14
C HIS A 149 16.29 18.93 -19.92
N PHE A 150 15.76 18.41 -18.82
CA PHE A 150 15.52 19.22 -17.61
C PHE A 150 16.83 19.74 -17.00
N ALA A 151 17.91 18.95 -17.06
CA ALA A 151 19.23 19.40 -16.59
C ALA A 151 19.78 20.54 -17.45
N LYS A 152 19.63 20.48 -18.79
CA LYS A 152 20.08 21.54 -19.71
C LYS A 152 19.30 22.84 -19.52
N GLU A 153 17.99 22.74 -19.33
CA GLU A 153 17.11 23.90 -19.13
C GLU A 153 17.13 24.44 -17.69
N GLY A 154 17.85 23.77 -16.77
CA GLY A 154 17.90 24.16 -15.36
C GLY A 154 16.55 24.07 -14.63
N MET A 155 15.67 23.17 -15.10
CA MET A 155 14.31 23.02 -14.58
C MET A 155 14.26 22.09 -13.37
N VAL A 156 13.29 22.34 -12.48
CA VAL A 156 13.00 21.45 -11.35
C VAL A 156 12.20 20.25 -11.86
N LEU A 157 12.64 19.05 -11.48
CA LEU A 157 11.98 17.80 -11.85
C LEU A 157 11.44 17.09 -10.61
N ASN A 158 10.17 16.67 -10.67
CA ASN A 158 9.57 15.85 -9.62
C ASN A 158 9.91 14.37 -9.84
N PHE A 159 10.86 13.83 -9.07
CA PHE A 159 11.25 12.42 -9.19
C PHE A 159 10.14 11.44 -8.84
N GLN A 160 9.19 11.80 -7.98
CA GLN A 160 8.06 10.92 -7.68
C GLN A 160 7.20 10.70 -8.93
N ASP A 161 6.91 11.78 -9.67
CA ASP A 161 6.13 11.67 -10.91
C ASP A 161 6.90 10.92 -12.00
N VAL A 162 8.19 11.22 -12.15
CA VAL A 162 9.06 10.53 -13.13
C VAL A 162 9.13 9.03 -12.87
N PHE A 163 9.43 8.61 -11.64
CA PHE A 163 9.54 7.18 -11.33
C PHE A 163 8.20 6.49 -11.41
N ARG A 164 7.10 7.16 -11.08
CA ARG A 164 5.77 6.59 -11.27
C ARG A 164 5.46 6.36 -12.75
N ARG A 165 5.70 7.34 -13.63
CA ARG A 165 5.54 7.18 -15.09
C ARG A 165 6.46 6.09 -15.64
N PHE A 166 7.70 6.02 -15.18
CA PHE A 166 8.64 4.95 -15.54
C PHE A 166 8.10 3.56 -15.17
N THR A 167 7.65 3.38 -13.92
CA THR A 167 7.09 2.11 -13.45
C THR A 167 5.79 1.77 -14.16
N PHE A 168 4.95 2.76 -14.45
CA PHE A 168 3.70 2.55 -15.19
C PHE A 168 3.98 2.08 -16.63
N ASP A 169 4.80 2.81 -17.38
CA ASP A 169 5.14 2.46 -18.77
C ASP A 169 5.77 1.07 -18.86
N THR A 170 6.75 0.77 -17.98
CA THR A 170 7.40 -0.55 -17.96
C THR A 170 6.45 -1.67 -17.57
N SER A 171 5.54 -1.44 -16.61
CA SER A 171 4.50 -2.41 -16.24
C SER A 171 3.53 -2.66 -17.39
N MET A 172 3.11 -1.62 -18.10
CA MET A 172 2.20 -1.76 -19.24
C MET A 172 2.83 -2.57 -20.38
N VAL A 173 4.12 -2.36 -20.67
CA VAL A 173 4.83 -3.21 -21.63
C VAL A 173 4.84 -4.67 -21.17
N LEU A 174 4.97 -4.95 -19.88
CA LEU A 174 4.97 -6.33 -19.37
C LEU A 174 3.59 -6.98 -19.37
N ILE A 175 2.53 -6.20 -19.15
CA ILE A 175 1.16 -6.70 -19.02
C ILE A 175 0.48 -6.80 -20.39
N THR A 176 0.62 -5.77 -21.24
CA THR A 176 -0.11 -5.64 -22.51
C THR A 176 0.79 -5.68 -23.75
N GLY A 177 2.11 -5.63 -23.57
CA GLY A 177 3.07 -5.50 -24.67
C GLY A 177 3.14 -4.10 -25.28
N SER A 178 2.36 -3.14 -24.76
CA SER A 178 2.24 -1.79 -25.32
C SER A 178 2.82 -0.74 -24.39
N ASP A 179 3.60 0.19 -24.96
CA ASP A 179 4.17 1.32 -24.24
C ASP A 179 3.22 2.54 -24.34
N PRO A 180 2.63 3.00 -23.24
CA PRO A 180 1.76 4.18 -23.25
C PRO A 180 2.55 5.49 -23.38
N THR A 181 3.88 5.45 -23.28
CA THR A 181 4.78 6.60 -23.47
C THR A 181 4.47 7.78 -22.54
N SER A 182 4.01 7.51 -21.32
CA SER A 182 3.70 8.57 -20.34
C SER A 182 4.95 9.29 -19.85
N LEU A 183 6.12 8.63 -19.88
CA LEU A 183 7.42 9.26 -19.62
C LEU A 183 8.05 9.74 -20.93
N SER A 184 7.90 11.03 -21.23
CA SER A 184 8.49 11.73 -22.37
C SER A 184 8.88 13.15 -21.97
N ILE A 185 9.63 13.85 -22.83
CA ILE A 185 10.09 15.23 -22.56
C ILE A 185 8.91 16.18 -22.29
N ASP A 186 7.83 16.04 -23.05
CA ASP A 186 6.63 16.89 -22.92
C ASP A 186 5.85 16.63 -21.61
N MET A 187 6.14 15.53 -20.91
CA MET A 187 5.49 15.11 -19.67
C MET A 187 3.96 15.29 -19.72
N PRO A 188 3.26 14.64 -20.68
CA PRO A 188 1.84 14.86 -20.91
C PRO A 188 1.01 14.61 -19.64
N GLU A 189 -0.16 15.24 -19.53
CA GLU A 189 -1.03 15.00 -18.38
C GLU A 189 -1.35 13.50 -18.27
N ASN A 190 -1.09 12.93 -17.10
CA ASN A 190 -1.23 11.50 -16.88
C ASN A 190 -2.69 11.20 -16.53
N GLU A 191 -3.47 10.65 -17.46
CA GLU A 191 -4.87 10.30 -17.22
C GLU A 191 -5.04 9.28 -16.07
N VAL A 192 -3.98 8.53 -15.73
CA VAL A 192 -3.98 7.61 -14.57
C VAL A 192 -3.96 8.37 -13.24
N ASP A 193 -3.49 9.63 -13.21
CA ASP A 193 -3.59 10.51 -12.03
C ASP A 193 -5.01 10.89 -11.66
N LYS A 194 -5.87 11.02 -12.66
CA LYS A 194 -7.27 11.42 -12.45
C LYS A 194 -8.13 10.22 -12.00
N ALA A 195 -7.65 9.01 -12.24
CA ALA A 195 -8.41 7.77 -12.06
C ALA A 195 -8.09 7.02 -10.74
N LEU A 196 -6.99 7.36 -10.06
CA LEU A 196 -6.55 6.81 -8.77
C LEU A 196 -6.74 7.84 -7.65
#